data_AF-A0A7C6QZZ6-F1
#
_entry.id   AF-A0A7C6QZZ6-F1
#
_cell.length_a   1.000
_cell.length_b   1.000
_cell.length_c   1.000
_cell.angle_alpha   90.00
_cell.angle_beta   90.00
_cell.angle_gamma   90.00
#
_symmetry.space_group_name_H-M   'P 1'
#
loop_
_entity.id
_entity.type
_entity.pdbx_description
1 polymer ?
#
loop_
_entity_poly.entity_id
_entity_poly.type
_entity_poly.pdbx_seq_one_letter_code
_entity_poly.pdbx_strand_id
1 'polypeptide(L)'
;MRLPDFFSPLFRNYDIQKIDLEEQKKMIVKTTLTRGTWEQIRWLFRYYGLETIKEVFLDDFNGLRELPEPVINLWGLLFLDEEAYKNEINRQKKGDRLEKWRGRRSVPVAPEPRQDAGRTYKKIM
;
A
#
# COMPACT_ATOMS: atom_id res chain seq x y z
N MET A 1 -26.50 -6.88 -16.27
CA MET A 1 -25.78 -6.01 -17.23
C MET A 1 -24.34 -6.50 -17.32
N ARG A 2 -23.64 -6.26 -18.45
CA ARG A 2 -22.22 -6.66 -18.59
C ARG A 2 -21.29 -5.48 -18.34
N LEU A 3 -20.06 -5.78 -17.92
CA LEU A 3 -19.03 -4.76 -17.73
C LEU A 3 -18.63 -4.13 -19.08
N PRO A 4 -18.54 -2.79 -19.17
CA PRO A 4 -18.16 -2.13 -20.41
C PRO A 4 -16.76 -2.50 -20.89
N ASP A 5 -16.55 -2.56 -22.21
CA ASP A 5 -15.28 -3.01 -22.81
C ASP A 5 -14.08 -2.14 -22.46
N PHE A 6 -14.28 -0.86 -22.12
CA PHE A 6 -13.18 0.00 -21.69
C PHE A 6 -12.57 -0.40 -20.33
N PHE A 7 -13.19 -1.34 -19.59
CA PHE A 7 -12.59 -2.00 -18.43
C PHE A 7 -11.64 -3.14 -18.79
N SER A 8 -11.58 -3.54 -20.06
CA SER A 8 -10.70 -4.61 -20.55
C SER A 8 -9.25 -4.53 -20.07
N PRO A 9 -8.61 -3.33 -20.03
CA PRO A 9 -7.24 -3.23 -19.53
C PRO A 9 -7.07 -3.65 -18.06
N LEU A 10 -8.11 -3.57 -17.23
CA LEU A 10 -8.08 -3.96 -15.81
C LEU A 10 -8.29 -5.47 -15.62
N PHE A 11 -9.06 -6.10 -16.53
CA PHE A 11 -9.50 -7.49 -16.40
C PHE A 11 -8.94 -8.39 -17.51
N ARG A 12 -7.70 -8.15 -17.95
CA ARG A 12 -7.07 -8.92 -19.06
C ARG A 12 -7.02 -10.43 -18.84
N ASN A 13 -7.02 -10.87 -17.58
CA ASN A 13 -6.98 -12.28 -17.20
C ASN A 13 -8.39 -12.91 -17.11
N TYR A 14 -9.44 -12.13 -17.34
CA TYR A 14 -10.83 -12.56 -17.23
C TYR A 14 -11.58 -12.34 -18.53
N ASP A 15 -12.59 -13.17 -18.75
CA ASP A 15 -13.56 -12.94 -19.81
C ASP A 15 -14.57 -11.89 -19.34
N ILE A 16 -14.43 -10.66 -19.83
CA ILE A 16 -15.26 -9.50 -19.46
C ILE A 16 -16.74 -9.77 -19.72
N GLN A 17 -17.06 -10.60 -20.72
CA GLN A 17 -18.44 -10.92 -21.08
C GLN A 17 -19.12 -11.84 -20.05
N LYS A 18 -18.32 -12.52 -19.22
CA LYS A 18 -18.78 -13.37 -18.12
C LYS A 18 -18.73 -12.67 -16.76
N ILE A 19 -18.24 -11.43 -16.72
CA ILE A 19 -18.22 -10.67 -15.47
C ILE A 19 -19.61 -10.16 -15.17
N ASP A 20 -20.19 -10.64 -14.07
CA ASP A 20 -21.45 -10.13 -13.55
C ASP A 20 -21.20 -8.94 -12.61
N LEU A 21 -21.90 -7.83 -12.88
CA LEU A 21 -21.70 -6.57 -12.16
C LEU A 21 -22.13 -6.65 -10.69
N GLU A 22 -23.12 -7.46 -10.34
CA GLU A 22 -23.64 -7.54 -8.97
C GLU A 22 -22.93 -8.64 -8.18
N GLU A 23 -22.80 -9.84 -8.76
CA GLU A 23 -22.14 -10.96 -8.07
C GLU A 23 -20.66 -10.67 -7.83
N GLN A 24 -20.00 -9.99 -8.76
CA GLN A 24 -18.56 -9.71 -8.69
C GLN A 24 -18.26 -8.24 -8.35
N LYS A 25 -19.24 -7.53 -7.78
CA LYS A 25 -19.14 -6.12 -7.37
C LYS A 25 -17.88 -5.81 -6.55
N LYS A 26 -17.57 -6.64 -5.54
CA LYS A 26 -16.40 -6.44 -4.66
C LYS A 26 -15.10 -6.42 -5.47
N MET A 27 -14.93 -7.40 -6.37
CA MET A 27 -13.75 -7.49 -7.23
C MET A 27 -13.67 -6.30 -8.18
N ILE A 28 -14.78 -5.92 -8.80
CA ILE A 28 -14.84 -4.80 -9.77
C ILE A 28 -14.45 -3.49 -9.07
N VAL A 29 -15.05 -3.20 -7.92
CA VAL A 29 -14.77 -1.99 -7.15
C VAL A 29 -13.32 -1.97 -6.70
N LYS A 30 -12.82 -3.01 -6.01
CA LYS A 30 -11.44 -3.04 -5.51
C LYS A 30 -10.40 -2.89 -6.63
N THR A 31 -10.59 -3.60 -7.74
CA THR A 31 -9.68 -3.52 -8.90
C THR A 31 -9.68 -2.14 -9.51
N THR A 32 -10.86 -1.52 -9.64
CA THR A 32 -11.00 -0.18 -10.23
C THR A 32 -10.43 0.88 -9.31
N LEU A 33 -10.67 0.83 -7.99
CA LEU A 33 -10.07 1.77 -7.03
C LEU A 33 -8.54 1.67 -6.99
N THR A 34 -7.99 0.49 -7.28
CA THR A 34 -6.55 0.23 -7.22
C THR A 34 -5.81 0.65 -8.49
N ARG A 35 -6.38 0.36 -9.68
CA ARG A 35 -5.67 0.49 -10.97
C ARG A 35 -6.45 1.25 -12.03
N GLY A 36 -7.68 1.65 -11.72
CA GLY A 36 -8.58 2.29 -12.67
C GLY A 36 -8.10 3.66 -13.13
N THR A 37 -8.40 3.95 -14.38
CA THR A 37 -8.30 5.29 -14.95
C THR A 37 -9.42 6.18 -14.41
N TRP A 38 -9.29 7.50 -14.58
CA TRP A 38 -10.31 8.45 -14.15
C TRP A 38 -11.69 8.19 -14.77
N GLU A 39 -11.73 7.80 -16.04
CA GLU A 39 -12.98 7.46 -16.73
C GLU A 39 -13.68 6.25 -16.09
N GLN A 40 -12.91 5.21 -15.76
CA GLN A 40 -13.41 4.02 -15.06
C GLN A 40 -13.89 4.33 -13.65
N ILE A 41 -13.17 5.19 -12.93
CA ILE A 41 -13.60 5.68 -11.61
C ILE A 41 -14.92 6.44 -11.73
N ARG A 42 -15.04 7.39 -12.66
CA ARG A 42 -16.30 8.13 -12.86
C ARG A 42 -17.46 7.21 -13.20
N TRP A 43 -17.22 6.21 -14.04
CA TRP A 43 -18.25 5.22 -14.35
C TRP A 43 -18.65 4.41 -13.10
N LEU A 44 -17.67 3.96 -12.32
CA LEU A 44 -17.89 3.19 -11.09
C LEU A 44 -18.81 3.95 -10.12
N PHE A 45 -18.50 5.23 -9.87
CA PHE A 45 -19.30 6.09 -8.99
C PHE A 45 -20.69 6.40 -9.55
N ARG A 46 -20.86 6.46 -10.87
CA ARG A 46 -22.17 6.64 -11.49
C ARG A 46 -23.03 5.38 -11.46
N TYR A 47 -22.43 4.21 -11.60
CA TYR A 47 -23.14 2.94 -11.68
C TYR A 47 -23.48 2.39 -10.30
N TYR A 48 -22.49 2.22 -9.42
CA TYR A 48 -22.71 1.68 -8.06
C TYR A 48 -23.09 2.74 -7.04
N GLY A 49 -22.73 4.00 -7.26
CA GLY A 49 -22.95 5.06 -6.29
C GLY A 49 -21.89 5.10 -5.18
N LEU A 50 -21.88 6.23 -4.45
CA LEU A 50 -20.90 6.49 -3.40
C LEU A 50 -21.01 5.49 -2.24
N GLU A 51 -22.22 5.26 -1.75
CA GLU A 51 -22.46 4.43 -0.55
C GLU A 51 -22.05 2.97 -0.77
N THR A 52 -22.39 2.40 -1.92
CA THR A 52 -22.01 1.02 -2.23
C THR A 52 -20.50 0.86 -2.39
N ILE A 53 -19.80 1.84 -2.97
CA ILE A 53 -18.34 1.82 -3.05
C ILE A 53 -17.73 1.95 -1.66
N LYS A 54 -18.28 2.84 -0.83
CA LYS A 54 -17.87 3.02 0.57
C LYS A 54 -18.04 1.74 1.37
N GLU A 55 -19.17 1.04 1.24
CA GLU A 55 -19.41 -0.24 1.90
C GLU A 55 -18.35 -1.29 1.52
N VAL A 56 -18.05 -1.43 0.23
CA VAL A 56 -17.02 -2.38 -0.24
C VAL A 56 -15.63 -2.00 0.28
N PHE A 57 -15.32 -0.71 0.31
CA PHE A 57 -14.06 -0.20 0.86
C PHE A 57 -13.95 -0.49 2.36
N LEU A 58 -15.00 -0.22 3.13
CA LEU A 58 -15.02 -0.43 4.58
C LEU A 58 -15.00 -1.92 4.95
N ASP A 59 -15.68 -2.77 4.17
CA ASP A 59 -15.64 -4.23 4.32
C ASP A 59 -14.21 -4.76 4.14
N ASP A 60 -13.47 -4.26 3.15
CA ASP A 60 -12.06 -4.62 2.98
C ASP A 60 -11.16 -4.06 4.09
N PHE A 61 -11.34 -2.78 4.42
CA PHE A 61 -10.54 -2.06 5.40
C PHE A 61 -10.63 -2.68 6.80
N ASN A 62 -11.83 -3.14 7.19
CA ASN A 62 -12.08 -3.81 8.46
C ASN A 62 -11.82 -5.32 8.39
N GLY A 63 -11.77 -5.89 7.18
CA GLY A 63 -11.60 -7.32 6.93
C GLY A 63 -10.17 -7.71 6.56
N LEU A 64 -10.03 -8.40 5.42
CA LEU A 64 -8.77 -8.98 4.95
C LEU A 64 -7.73 -7.96 4.48
N ARG A 65 -8.12 -6.68 4.28
CA ARG A 65 -7.24 -5.59 3.86
C ARG A 65 -6.46 -5.92 2.59
N GLU A 66 -7.18 -6.30 1.54
CA GLU A 66 -6.59 -6.62 0.23
C GLU A 66 -6.14 -5.35 -0.51
N LEU A 67 -6.71 -4.18 -0.17
CA LEU A 67 -6.35 -2.92 -0.81
C LEU A 67 -4.94 -2.46 -0.41
N PRO A 68 -4.10 -2.05 -1.38
CA PRO A 68 -2.78 -1.50 -1.09
C PRO A 68 -2.82 -0.21 -0.27
N GLU A 69 -1.77 0.07 0.51
CA GLU A 69 -1.66 1.30 1.33
C GLU A 69 -1.91 2.59 0.54
N PRO A 70 -1.37 2.80 -0.69
CA PRO A 70 -1.64 4.03 -1.44
C PRO A 70 -3.12 4.22 -1.76
N VAL A 71 -3.84 3.11 -1.99
CA VAL A 71 -5.27 3.09 -2.31
C VAL A 71 -6.07 3.42 -1.05
N ILE A 72 -5.72 2.82 0.08
CA ILE A 72 -6.30 3.14 1.40
C ILE A 72 -6.08 4.61 1.73
N ASN A 73 -4.88 5.16 1.47
CA ASN A 73 -4.56 6.54 1.78
C ASN A 73 -5.37 7.52 0.92
N LEU A 74 -5.53 7.23 -0.37
CA LEU A 74 -6.32 8.07 -1.26
C LEU A 74 -7.81 8.01 -0.91
N TRP A 75 -8.39 6.81 -0.88
CA TRP A 75 -9.83 6.64 -0.71
C TRP A 75 -10.28 6.77 0.74
N GLY A 76 -9.38 6.54 1.70
CA GLY A 76 -9.62 6.76 3.12
C GLY A 76 -9.95 8.22 3.43
N LEU A 77 -9.42 9.18 2.68
CA LEU A 77 -9.80 10.60 2.79
C LEU A 77 -11.28 10.86 2.51
N LEU A 78 -11.91 10.01 1.68
CA LEU A 78 -13.31 10.14 1.28
C LEU A 78 -14.25 9.29 2.13
N PHE A 79 -13.79 8.12 2.57
CA PHE A 79 -14.67 7.09 3.17
C PHE A 79 -14.52 6.92 4.67
N LEU A 80 -13.39 7.29 5.26
CA LEU A 80 -13.15 7.16 6.70
C LEU A 80 -13.46 8.46 7.41
N ASP A 81 -13.84 8.35 8.69
CA ASP A 81 -13.82 9.49 9.58
C ASP A 81 -12.37 9.92 9.89
N GLU A 82 -12.22 11.13 10.43
CA GLU A 82 -10.92 11.74 10.68
C GLU A 82 -10.07 10.91 11.67
N GLU A 83 -10.70 10.30 12.68
CA GLU A 83 -10.01 9.51 13.69
C GLU A 83 -9.51 8.19 13.11
N ALA A 84 -10.37 7.45 12.41
CA ALA A 84 -10.05 6.21 11.72
C ALA A 84 -8.93 6.41 10.69
N TYR A 85 -8.99 7.49 9.92
CA TYR A 85 -7.95 7.83 8.95
C TYR A 85 -6.61 8.13 9.64
N LYS A 86 -6.60 8.97 10.69
CA LYS A 86 -5.38 9.28 11.46
C LYS A 86 -4.76 8.02 12.08
N ASN A 87 -5.61 7.15 12.64
CA ASN A 87 -5.18 5.89 13.24
C ASN A 87 -4.50 4.97 12.22
N GLU A 88 -5.06 4.86 11.01
CA GLU A 88 -4.47 4.06 9.95
C GLU A 88 -3.12 4.63 9.47
N ILE A 89 -3.02 5.94 9.25
CA ILE A 89 -1.76 6.57 8.85
C ILE A 89 -0.68 6.37 9.93
N ASN A 90 -1.05 6.46 11.20
CA ASN A 90 -0.12 6.21 12.31
C ASN A 90 0.31 4.73 12.36
N ARG A 91 -0.61 3.80 12.11
CA ARG A 91 -0.32 2.36 12.01
C ARG A 91 0.70 2.08 10.90
N GLN A 92 0.49 2.65 9.71
CA GLN A 92 1.40 2.51 8.58
C GLN A 92 2.79 3.11 8.89
N LYS A 93 2.84 4.28 9.55
CA LYS A 93 4.11 4.91 9.97
C LYS A 93 4.88 4.10 11.02
N LYS A 94 4.16 3.45 11.93
CA LYS A 94 4.75 2.57 12.97
C LYS A 94 5.34 1.30 12.35
N GLY A 95 4.84 0.86 11.18
CA GLY A 95 5.48 -0.09 10.29
C GLY A 95 6.71 0.56 9.62
N ASP A 96 7.79 0.64 10.39
CA ASP A 96 8.94 1.50 10.17
C ASP A 96 9.50 1.52 8.72
N ARG A 97 9.42 2.71 8.10
CA ARG A 97 9.97 3.00 6.77
C ARG A 97 11.49 2.88 6.70
N LEU A 98 12.19 2.94 7.83
CA LEU A 98 13.65 2.88 7.93
C LEU A 98 14.15 1.46 8.26
N GLU A 99 13.38 0.64 8.99
CA GLU A 99 13.73 -0.76 9.26
C GLU A 99 13.85 -1.60 7.98
N LYS A 100 12.96 -1.38 6.99
CA LYS A 100 13.07 -2.08 5.69
C LYS A 100 14.34 -1.72 4.91
N TRP A 101 14.96 -0.57 5.20
CA TRP A 101 16.22 -0.13 4.62
C TRP A 101 17.39 -0.25 5.61
N ARG A 102 17.19 -0.85 6.79
CA ARG A 102 18.31 -1.16 7.67
C ARG A 102 19.24 -2.12 6.94
N GLY A 103 20.46 -1.68 6.72
CA GLY A 103 21.52 -2.55 6.24
C GLY A 103 21.67 -3.73 7.19
N ARG A 104 21.50 -4.95 6.68
CA ARG A 104 21.74 -6.20 7.44
C ARG A 104 23.22 -6.42 7.79
N ARG A 105 24.12 -5.65 7.18
CA ARG A 105 25.54 -5.64 7.53
C ARG A 105 25.76 -4.77 8.75
N SER A 106 25.92 -5.39 9.92
CA SER A 106 26.72 -4.80 10.98
C SER A 106 28.16 -4.78 10.48
N VAL A 107 28.73 -3.59 10.27
CA VAL A 107 30.19 -3.48 10.17
C VAL A 107 30.71 -3.83 11.56
N PRO A 108 31.57 -4.85 11.72
CA PRO A 108 32.20 -5.09 13.01
C PRO A 108 32.94 -3.80 13.39
N VAL A 109 32.55 -3.18 14.50
CA VAL A 109 33.32 -2.09 15.07
C VAL A 109 34.70 -2.66 15.36
N ALA A 110 35.72 -2.17 14.67
CA ALA A 110 37.10 -2.61 14.90
C ALA A 110 37.40 -2.43 16.40
N PRO A 111 37.99 -3.43 17.08
CA PRO A 111 38.34 -3.28 18.48
C PRO A 111 39.27 -2.07 18.63
N GLU A 112 39.01 -1.24 19.65
CA GLU A 112 39.85 -0.07 19.92
C GLU A 112 41.33 -0.48 20.02
N PRO A 113 42.26 0.34 19.49
CA PRO A 113 43.67 0.02 19.55
C PRO A 113 44.11 -0.14 21.01
N ARG A 114 44.67 -1.31 21.32
CA ARG A 114 45.32 -1.60 22.60
C ARG A 114 46.31 -0.47 22.93
N GLN A 115 46.14 0.17 24.09
CA GLN A 115 46.95 1.31 24.56
C GLN A 115 48.37 0.90 25.00
N ASP A 116 48.70 -0.37 24.86
CA ASP A 116 49.87 -1.03 25.40
C ASP A 116 50.85 -1.41 24.29
N ALA A 117 51.47 -0.40 23.68
CA ALA A 117 52.72 -0.58 22.94
C ALA A 117 53.63 0.63 23.15
N GLY A 118 54.13 0.78 24.37
CA GLY A 118 55.32 1.58 24.65
C GLY A 118 56.50 0.99 23.87
N ARG A 119 56.83 1.58 22.71
CA ARG A 119 58.05 1.30 21.98
C ARG A 119 58.86 2.59 21.87
N THR A 120 59.85 2.69 22.75
CA THR A 120 60.90 3.69 22.76
C THR A 120 61.67 3.69 21.43
N TYR A 121 61.66 4.82 20.72
CA TYR A 121 62.58 5.04 19.60
C TYR A 121 63.87 5.66 20.14
N LYS A 122 64.96 4.88 20.09
CA LYS A 122 66.33 5.39 20.28
C LYS A 122 66.67 6.24 19.06
N LYS A 123 66.85 7.54 19.27
CA LYS A 123 67.35 8.51 18.28
C LYS A 123 68.84 8.20 18.04
N ILE A 124 69.21 7.75 16.85
CA ILE A 124 70.61 7.61 16.44
C ILE A 124 70.94 8.84 15.60
N MET A 125 72.02 9.51 16.02
CA MET A 125 72.64 10.71 15.45
C MET A 125 73.49 10.34 14.23
#